data_AF-A0A945W4C0-F1
#
_entry.id   AF-A0A945W4C0-F1
#
_cell.length_a   1.000
_cell.length_b   1.000
_cell.length_c   1.000
_cell.angle_alpha   90.00
_cell.angle_beta   90.00
_cell.angle_gamma   90.00
#
_symmetry.space_group_name_H-M   'P 1'
#
loop_
_entity.id
_entity.type
_entity.pdbx_description
1 polymer ?
#
loop_
_entity_poly.entity_id
_entity_poly.type
_entity_poly.pdbx_seq_one_letter_code
_entity_poly.pdbx_strand_id
1 'polypeptide(L)'
;MYEIYHKKFSNEVYSATGNYLFWLNLQNQPAGDKKLLDSLNVTPTSWIFIRHSLMVSLIMTLGRIFDTNGESFSIDDLLKSCIENIHSFNKSSLRERKIKDTGGKEADWLEEFIDNAYEPNELDFQKLKPQVKKHRETFNGIYKPIRHNIFAHTTKEHFGKTSEIWESTSKSNIEEILDFLTDLNLTLRETYHNGRKPVLSGAKMEKGFFEKDISLLLQRVKNA
;
A
#
# COMPACT_ATOMS: atom_id res chain seq x y z
N MET A 1 19.68 -2.96 -6.69
CA MET A 1 18.74 -3.70 -5.82
C MET A 1 17.47 -2.90 -5.51
N TYR A 2 17.61 -1.60 -5.18
CA TYR A 2 16.50 -0.70 -4.86
C TYR A 2 15.26 -0.81 -5.77
N GLU A 3 15.42 -0.72 -7.10
CA GLU A 3 14.28 -0.72 -8.04
C GLU A 3 13.40 -1.98 -7.92
N ILE A 4 14.01 -3.14 -7.69
CA ILE A 4 13.30 -4.41 -7.53
C ILE A 4 12.45 -4.38 -6.25
N TYR A 5 13.04 -3.88 -5.15
CA TYR A 5 12.36 -3.74 -3.87
C TYR A 5 11.27 -2.67 -3.90
N HIS A 6 11.53 -1.54 -4.55
CA HIS A 6 10.54 -0.47 -4.73
C HIS A 6 9.36 -0.95 -5.57
N LYS A 7 9.61 -1.67 -6.67
CA LYS A 7 8.55 -2.28 -7.48
C LYS A 7 7.72 -3.29 -6.68
N LYS A 8 8.39 -4.17 -5.91
CA LYS A 8 7.70 -5.13 -5.03
C LYS A 8 6.84 -4.42 -4.00
N PHE A 9 7.37 -3.40 -3.33
CA PHE A 9 6.64 -2.57 -2.37
C PHE A 9 5.45 -1.88 -3.01
N SER A 10 5.63 -1.20 -4.15
CA SER A 10 4.56 -0.52 -4.87
C SER A 10 3.42 -1.47 -5.23
N ASN A 11 3.73 -2.71 -5.65
CA ASN A 11 2.71 -3.72 -5.93
C ASN A 11 1.95 -4.16 -4.67
N GLU A 12 2.63 -4.32 -3.54
CA GLU A 12 2.00 -4.66 -2.26
C GLU A 12 1.11 -3.51 -1.77
N VAL A 13 1.54 -2.25 -1.89
CA VAL A 13 0.72 -1.07 -1.56
C VAL A 13 -0.52 -0.97 -2.45
N TYR A 14 -0.36 -1.17 -3.76
CA TYR A 14 -1.47 -1.18 -4.71
C TYR A 14 -2.47 -2.30 -4.38
N SER A 15 -1.98 -3.51 -4.12
CA SER A 15 -2.80 -4.66 -3.73
C SER A 15 -3.55 -4.40 -2.42
N ALA A 16 -2.88 -3.91 -1.38
CA ALA A 16 -3.51 -3.59 -0.10
C ALA A 16 -4.63 -2.55 -0.28
N THR A 17 -4.35 -1.47 -1.01
CA THR A 17 -5.30 -0.40 -1.29
C THR A 17 -6.54 -0.92 -2.02
N GLY A 18 -6.35 -1.69 -3.09
CA GLY A 18 -7.46 -2.27 -3.86
C GLY A 18 -8.31 -3.24 -3.04
N ASN A 19 -7.68 -4.12 -2.25
CA ASN A 19 -8.41 -5.03 -1.37
C ASN A 19 -9.25 -4.28 -0.32
N TYR A 20 -8.67 -3.24 0.29
CA TYR A 20 -9.38 -2.43 1.27
C TYR A 20 -10.56 -1.67 0.65
N LEU A 21 -10.34 -0.95 -0.46
CA LEU A 21 -11.38 -0.14 -1.08
C LEU A 21 -12.51 -1.01 -1.63
N PHE A 22 -12.21 -2.19 -2.18
CA PHE A 22 -13.25 -3.13 -2.61
C PHE A 22 -14.04 -3.63 -1.42
N TRP A 23 -13.37 -4.09 -0.36
CA TRP A 23 -14.06 -4.52 0.84
C TRP A 23 -14.96 -3.40 1.42
N LEU A 24 -14.45 -2.18 1.51
CA LEU A 24 -15.16 -1.02 2.03
C LEU A 24 -16.44 -0.70 1.23
N ASN A 25 -16.33 -0.70 -0.10
CA ASN A 25 -17.46 -0.44 -0.98
C ASN A 25 -18.50 -1.55 -0.92
N LEU A 26 -18.08 -2.82 -0.94
CA LEU A 26 -18.99 -3.96 -0.84
C LEU A 26 -19.69 -4.04 0.52
N GLN A 27 -19.05 -3.55 1.58
CA GLN A 27 -19.63 -3.47 2.91
C GLN A 27 -20.68 -2.35 3.03
N ASN A 28 -20.43 -1.18 2.45
CA ASN A 28 -21.20 0.03 2.74
C ASN A 28 -22.22 0.41 1.65
N GLN A 29 -21.91 0.21 0.36
CA GLN A 29 -22.81 0.64 -0.72
C GLN A 29 -24.20 -0.03 -0.69
N PRO A 30 -24.34 -1.34 -0.38
CA PRO A 30 -25.66 -1.99 -0.39
C PRO A 30 -26.64 -1.39 0.61
N ALA A 31 -26.17 -0.83 1.73
CA ALA A 31 -27.02 -0.21 2.73
C ALA A 31 -27.78 1.02 2.20
N GLY A 32 -27.22 1.72 1.21
CA GLY A 32 -27.83 2.89 0.56
C GLY A 32 -28.57 2.59 -0.74
N ASP A 33 -28.53 1.35 -1.24
CA ASP A 33 -29.08 0.97 -2.55
C ASP A 33 -29.86 -0.34 -2.45
N LYS A 34 -31.18 -0.21 -2.23
CA LYS A 34 -32.08 -1.37 -2.06
C LYS A 34 -32.01 -2.36 -3.21
N LYS A 35 -31.94 -1.88 -4.47
CA LYS A 35 -31.90 -2.76 -5.64
C LYS A 35 -30.58 -3.54 -5.68
N LEU A 36 -29.45 -2.88 -5.38
CA LEU A 36 -28.18 -3.59 -5.25
C LEU A 36 -28.23 -4.62 -4.12
N LEU A 37 -28.76 -4.26 -2.94
CA LEU A 37 -28.91 -5.18 -1.82
C LEU A 37 -29.75 -6.41 -2.19
N ASP A 38 -30.89 -6.21 -2.85
CA ASP A 38 -31.76 -7.28 -3.33
C ASP A 38 -31.01 -8.20 -4.31
N SER A 39 -30.24 -7.64 -5.26
CA SER A 39 -29.39 -8.40 -6.19
C SER A 39 -28.31 -9.22 -5.48
N LEU A 40 -27.62 -8.64 -4.49
CA LEU A 40 -26.58 -9.36 -3.72
C LEU A 40 -27.19 -10.50 -2.88
N ASN A 41 -28.42 -10.33 -2.39
CA ASN A 41 -29.15 -11.33 -1.62
C ASN A 41 -29.65 -12.52 -2.45
N VAL A 42 -29.55 -12.47 -3.79
CA VAL A 42 -29.75 -13.65 -4.64
C VAL A 42 -28.63 -14.67 -4.47
N THR A 43 -27.39 -14.21 -4.26
CA THR A 43 -26.18 -15.05 -4.10
C THR A 43 -25.35 -14.66 -2.87
N PRO A 44 -25.94 -14.64 -1.66
CA PRO A 44 -25.32 -14.02 -0.49
C PRO A 44 -24.02 -14.71 -0.07
N THR A 45 -23.96 -16.04 -0.20
CA THR A 45 -22.79 -16.84 0.15
C THR A 45 -21.54 -16.44 -0.66
N SER A 46 -21.70 -16.18 -1.97
CA SER A 46 -20.59 -15.76 -2.83
C SER A 46 -20.00 -14.42 -2.37
N TRP A 47 -20.85 -13.46 -2.05
CA TRP A 47 -20.42 -12.14 -1.56
C TRP A 47 -19.77 -12.20 -0.19
N ILE A 48 -20.25 -13.09 0.69
CA ILE A 48 -19.61 -13.35 1.98
C ILE A 48 -18.17 -13.86 1.78
N PHE A 49 -17.96 -14.84 0.89
CA PHE A 49 -16.63 -15.36 0.60
C PHE A 49 -15.71 -14.32 -0.04
N ILE A 50 -16.21 -13.53 -1.00
CA ILE A 50 -15.44 -12.46 -1.63
C ILE A 50 -14.96 -11.45 -0.58
N ARG A 51 -15.86 -10.95 0.29
CA ARG A 51 -15.48 -10.01 1.37
C ARG A 51 -14.42 -10.60 2.30
N HIS A 52 -14.59 -11.87 2.68
CA HIS A 52 -13.63 -12.55 3.54
C HIS A 52 -12.25 -12.64 2.87
N SER A 53 -12.20 -13.07 1.61
CA SER A 53 -10.95 -13.16 0.84
C SER A 53 -10.24 -11.81 0.71
N LEU A 54 -10.97 -10.72 0.43
CA LEU A 54 -10.39 -9.38 0.34
C LEU A 54 -9.67 -8.98 1.64
N MET A 55 -10.29 -9.27 2.79
CA MET A 55 -9.71 -8.94 4.09
C MET A 55 -8.53 -9.83 4.46
N VAL A 56 -8.60 -11.13 4.17
CA VAL A 56 -7.45 -12.04 4.29
C VAL A 56 -6.27 -11.48 3.49
N SER A 57 -6.50 -11.12 2.23
CA SER A 57 -5.49 -10.59 1.32
C SER A 57 -4.90 -9.27 1.82
N LEU A 58 -5.72 -8.35 2.30
CA LEU A 58 -5.27 -7.09 2.92
C LEU A 58 -4.35 -7.34 4.11
N ILE A 59 -4.81 -8.12 5.09
CA ILE A 59 -4.09 -8.36 6.34
C ILE A 59 -2.79 -9.13 6.09
N MET A 60 -2.80 -10.12 5.19
CA MET A 60 -1.59 -10.85 4.82
C MET A 60 -0.59 -9.95 4.09
N THR A 61 -1.06 -9.03 3.25
CA THR A 61 -0.21 -8.08 2.53
C THR A 61 0.46 -7.09 3.48
N LEU A 62 -0.31 -6.47 4.38
CA LEU A 62 0.26 -5.61 5.42
C LEU A 62 1.23 -6.39 6.32
N GLY A 63 0.93 -7.65 6.62
CA GLY A 63 1.79 -8.54 7.38
C GLY A 63 3.15 -8.79 6.72
N ARG A 64 3.21 -8.89 5.38
CA ARG A 64 4.49 -8.98 4.64
C ARG A 64 5.23 -7.66 4.64
N ILE A 65 4.52 -6.55 4.37
CA ILE A 65 5.12 -5.21 4.33
C ILE A 65 5.82 -4.88 5.66
N PHE A 66 5.17 -5.16 6.79
CA PHE A 66 5.70 -4.87 8.13
C PHE A 66 6.45 -6.04 8.78
N ASP A 67 6.76 -7.10 8.03
CA ASP A 67 7.51 -8.23 8.58
C ASP A 67 8.92 -7.82 9.02
N THR A 68 9.44 -8.52 10.02
CA THR A 68 10.77 -8.27 10.61
C THR A 68 11.57 -9.54 10.84
N ASN A 69 11.08 -10.71 10.40
CA ASN A 69 11.78 -11.98 10.58
C ASN A 69 13.06 -12.11 9.72
N GLY A 70 13.23 -11.26 8.70
CA GLY A 70 14.39 -11.27 7.80
C GLY A 70 14.39 -12.39 6.76
N GLU A 71 13.34 -13.23 6.72
CA GLU A 71 13.22 -14.34 5.77
C GLU A 71 12.49 -13.93 4.48
N SER A 72 11.76 -12.82 4.52
CA SER A 72 10.98 -12.31 3.40
C SER A 72 11.13 -10.81 3.24
N PHE A 73 10.85 -10.31 2.03
CA PHE A 73 10.91 -8.88 1.71
C PHE A 73 10.00 -8.06 2.63
N SER A 74 10.55 -6.98 3.19
CA SER A 74 9.85 -6.02 4.05
C SER A 74 10.13 -4.56 3.67
N ILE A 75 9.38 -3.65 4.28
CA ILE A 75 9.64 -2.20 4.21
C ILE A 75 11.03 -1.82 4.76
N ASP A 76 11.58 -2.60 5.71
CA ASP A 76 12.92 -2.35 6.23
C ASP A 76 13.98 -2.69 5.18
N ASP A 77 13.78 -3.77 4.43
CA ASP A 77 14.67 -4.15 3.32
C ASP A 77 14.66 -3.09 2.23
N LEU A 78 13.49 -2.49 1.93
CA LEU A 78 13.40 -1.38 1.00
C LEU A 78 14.23 -0.17 1.48
N LEU A 79 14.04 0.29 2.72
CA LEU A 79 14.79 1.43 3.25
C LEU A 79 16.29 1.14 3.36
N LYS A 80 16.66 -0.08 3.75
CA LYS A 80 18.04 -0.55 3.75
C LYS A 80 18.64 -0.50 2.35
N SER A 81 17.90 -0.96 1.33
CA SER A 81 18.37 -0.92 -0.05
C SER A 81 18.57 0.50 -0.58
N CYS A 82 17.81 1.50 -0.09
CA CYS A 82 18.05 2.90 -0.43
C CYS A 82 19.43 3.37 0.04
N ILE A 83 19.79 3.00 1.27
CA ILE A 83 21.09 3.33 1.88
C ILE A 83 22.22 2.57 1.20
N GLU A 84 22.08 1.27 0.99
CA GLU A 84 23.12 0.44 0.36
C GLU A 84 23.35 0.79 -1.12
N ASN A 85 22.33 1.31 -1.80
CA ASN A 85 22.39 1.72 -3.20
C ASN A 85 22.36 3.26 -3.33
N ILE A 86 22.90 4.00 -2.35
CA ILE A 86 22.82 5.48 -2.29
C ILE A 86 23.37 6.15 -3.55
N HIS A 87 24.43 5.58 -4.15
CA HIS A 87 25.03 6.05 -5.40
C HIS A 87 24.02 6.11 -6.55
N SER A 88 23.00 5.24 -6.56
CA SER A 88 21.96 5.26 -7.59
C SER A 88 21.06 6.50 -7.51
N PHE A 89 21.10 7.27 -6.42
CA PHE A 89 20.32 8.50 -6.23
C PHE A 89 21.11 9.78 -6.55
N ASN A 90 22.38 9.69 -6.93
CA ASN A 90 23.17 10.86 -7.29
C ASN A 90 22.73 11.45 -8.65
N LYS A 91 23.18 12.67 -8.94
CA LYS A 91 22.89 13.42 -10.16
C LYS A 91 23.35 12.70 -11.42
N SER A 92 24.51 12.05 -11.39
CA SER A 92 25.04 11.30 -12.53
C SER A 92 24.12 10.13 -12.92
N SER A 93 23.72 9.31 -11.94
CA SER A 93 22.78 8.21 -12.16
C SER A 93 21.39 8.70 -12.54
N LEU A 94 20.94 9.84 -11.98
CA LEU A 94 19.68 10.47 -12.41
C LEU A 94 19.75 10.93 -13.87
N ARG A 95 20.86 11.54 -14.30
CA ARG A 95 21.10 11.97 -15.68
C ARG A 95 21.03 10.77 -16.62
N GLU A 96 21.75 9.69 -16.31
CA GLU A 96 21.72 8.44 -17.09
C GLU A 96 20.30 7.89 -17.26
N ARG A 97 19.50 7.90 -16.18
CA ARG A 97 18.09 7.50 -16.24
C ARG A 97 17.28 8.39 -17.18
N LYS A 98 17.41 9.72 -17.07
CA LYS A 98 16.66 10.65 -17.93
C LYS A 98 17.04 10.56 -19.41
N ILE A 99 18.32 10.34 -19.72
CA ILE A 99 18.78 10.08 -21.10
C ILE A 99 18.16 8.77 -21.62
N LYS A 100 18.12 7.72 -20.79
CA LYS A 100 17.48 6.46 -21.17
C LYS A 100 15.97 6.62 -21.40
N ASP A 101 15.28 7.36 -20.53
CA ASP A 101 13.83 7.63 -20.64
C ASP A 101 13.46 8.42 -21.89
N THR A 102 14.40 9.20 -22.44
CA THR A 102 14.26 10.00 -23.68
C THR A 102 14.76 9.28 -24.93
N GLY A 103 15.03 7.97 -24.83
CA GLY A 103 15.49 7.16 -25.98
C GLY A 103 16.94 7.42 -26.36
N GLY A 104 17.78 7.84 -25.42
CA GLY A 104 19.21 8.09 -25.62
C GLY A 104 19.56 9.49 -26.12
N LYS A 105 18.59 10.42 -26.14
CA LYS A 105 18.80 11.80 -26.60
C LYS A 105 18.91 12.75 -25.42
N GLU A 106 19.95 13.55 -25.39
CA GLU A 106 20.01 14.65 -24.42
C GLU A 106 19.00 15.72 -24.82
N ALA A 107 18.08 16.02 -23.90
CA ALA A 107 17.09 17.07 -24.08
C ALA A 107 17.61 18.39 -23.51
N ASP A 108 17.21 19.51 -24.11
CA ASP A 108 17.69 20.85 -23.72
C ASP A 108 17.41 21.20 -22.24
N TRP A 109 16.36 20.62 -21.66
CA TRP A 109 15.98 20.81 -20.25
C TRP A 109 16.83 19.99 -19.26
N LEU A 110 17.64 19.04 -19.74
CA LEU A 110 18.29 18.04 -18.89
C LEU A 110 19.31 18.67 -17.92
N GLU A 111 20.10 19.62 -18.39
CA GLU A 111 21.14 20.23 -17.55
C GLU A 111 20.54 20.99 -16.37
N GLU A 112 19.59 21.88 -16.66
CA GLU A 112 18.85 22.62 -15.63
C GLU A 112 18.12 21.69 -14.66
N PHE A 113 17.54 20.60 -15.17
CA PHE A 113 16.85 19.62 -14.33
C PHE A 113 17.81 18.92 -13.34
N ILE A 114 18.99 18.53 -13.80
CA ILE A 114 20.00 17.85 -12.96
C ILE A 114 20.63 18.83 -11.98
N ASP A 115 20.85 20.08 -12.38
CA ASP A 115 21.38 21.11 -11.48
C ASP A 115 20.45 21.38 -10.29
N ASN A 116 19.14 21.40 -10.55
CA ASN A 116 18.11 21.60 -9.52
C ASN A 116 17.77 20.33 -8.71
N ALA A 117 18.27 19.16 -9.11
CA ALA A 117 18.03 17.91 -8.39
C ALA A 117 18.76 17.89 -7.04
N TYR A 118 18.12 17.30 -6.04
CA TYR A 118 18.69 17.01 -4.73
C TYR A 118 19.39 15.65 -4.76
N GLU A 119 20.58 15.56 -4.17
CA GLU A 119 21.29 14.30 -3.92
C GLU A 119 21.05 13.84 -2.48
N PRO A 120 20.27 12.76 -2.28
CA PRO A 120 20.02 12.22 -0.95
C PRO A 120 21.30 11.66 -0.30
N ASN A 121 21.35 11.76 1.03
CA ASN A 121 22.33 11.06 1.85
C ASN A 121 21.65 10.01 2.74
N GLU A 122 22.45 9.22 3.46
CA GLU A 122 21.93 8.16 4.33
C GLU A 122 20.97 8.68 5.41
N LEU A 123 21.27 9.85 5.99
CA LEU A 123 20.46 10.45 7.06
C LEU A 123 19.06 10.79 6.57
N ASP A 124 18.91 11.21 5.30
CA ASP A 124 17.60 11.50 4.71
C ASP A 124 16.69 10.26 4.71
N PHE A 125 17.22 9.07 4.40
CA PHE A 125 16.45 7.82 4.47
C PHE A 125 16.25 7.33 5.91
N GLN A 126 17.22 7.54 6.79
CA GLN A 126 17.08 7.20 8.22
C GLN A 126 15.92 7.96 8.88
N LYS A 127 15.65 9.20 8.45
CA LYS A 127 14.52 10.01 8.94
C LYS A 127 13.13 9.43 8.60
N LEU A 128 13.04 8.49 7.67
CA LEU A 128 11.77 7.80 7.34
C LEU A 128 11.45 6.67 8.33
N LYS A 129 12.47 6.09 8.99
CA LYS A 129 12.31 4.93 9.89
C LYS A 129 11.36 5.16 11.08
N PRO A 130 11.34 6.33 11.75
CA PRO A 130 10.37 6.59 12.82
C PRO A 130 8.91 6.47 12.36
N GLN A 131 8.61 6.88 11.13
CA GLN A 131 7.26 6.80 10.57
C GLN A 131 6.89 5.36 10.23
N VAL A 132 7.84 4.57 9.71
CA VAL A 132 7.67 3.12 9.55
C VAL A 132 7.36 2.46 10.90
N LYS A 133 8.15 2.78 11.93
CA LYS A 133 7.97 2.22 13.28
C LYS A 133 6.58 2.53 13.85
N LYS A 134 6.13 3.79 13.75
CA LYS A 134 4.79 4.21 14.20
C LYS A 134 3.68 3.35 13.59
N HIS A 135 3.65 3.22 12.26
CA HIS A 135 2.59 2.47 11.58
C HIS A 135 2.73 0.96 11.77
N ARG A 136 3.97 0.46 11.96
CA ARG A 136 4.22 -0.92 12.36
C ARG A 136 3.66 -1.23 13.75
N GLU A 137 3.81 -0.32 14.70
CA GLU A 137 3.25 -0.50 16.05
C GLU A 137 1.72 -0.58 16.00
N THR A 138 1.07 0.27 15.20
CA THR A 138 -0.37 0.17 14.91
C THR A 138 -0.73 -1.18 14.30
N PHE A 139 0.03 -1.63 13.29
CA PHE A 139 -0.16 -2.94 12.68
C PHE A 139 -0.02 -4.08 13.69
N ASN A 140 1.06 -4.09 14.47
CA ASN A 140 1.36 -5.14 15.44
C ASN A 140 0.39 -5.19 16.62
N GLY A 141 -0.10 -4.04 17.08
CA GLY A 141 -1.05 -3.98 18.19
C GLY A 141 -2.44 -4.46 17.83
N ILE A 142 -2.87 -4.26 16.58
CA ILE A 142 -4.27 -4.40 16.20
C ILE A 142 -4.46 -5.49 15.14
N TYR A 143 -3.71 -5.41 14.04
CA TYR A 143 -3.91 -6.27 12.87
C TYR A 143 -3.11 -7.57 12.91
N LYS A 144 -1.96 -7.62 13.59
CA LYS A 144 -1.19 -8.87 13.76
C LYS A 144 -1.92 -9.92 14.61
N PRO A 145 -2.59 -9.58 15.74
CA PRO A 145 -3.44 -10.52 16.46
C PRO A 145 -4.58 -11.05 15.60
N ILE A 146 -5.20 -10.19 14.79
CA ILE A 146 -6.26 -10.57 13.84
C ILE A 146 -5.71 -11.58 12.82
N ARG A 147 -4.56 -11.29 12.21
CA ARG A 147 -3.87 -12.22 11.32
C ARG A 147 -3.65 -13.57 12.00
N HIS A 148 -3.04 -13.57 13.19
CA HIS A 148 -2.63 -14.80 13.86
C HIS A 148 -3.82 -15.63 14.32
N ASN A 149 -4.76 -15.03 15.05
CA ASN A 149 -5.83 -15.74 15.76
C ASN A 149 -7.02 -16.15 14.89
N ILE A 150 -7.10 -15.67 13.64
CA ILE A 150 -8.30 -15.81 12.79
C ILE A 150 -7.93 -16.31 11.40
N PHE A 151 -6.98 -15.63 10.74
CA PHE A 151 -6.72 -15.89 9.32
C PHE A 151 -5.60 -16.91 9.10
N ALA A 152 -4.57 -16.91 9.96
CA ALA A 152 -3.43 -17.82 9.85
C ALA A 152 -3.65 -19.09 10.70
N HIS A 153 -4.11 -18.94 11.94
CA HIS A 153 -4.37 -20.05 12.85
C HIS A 153 -5.59 -19.72 13.73
N THR A 154 -6.78 -20.18 13.34
CA THR A 154 -7.97 -20.01 14.20
C THR A 154 -7.76 -20.73 15.52
N THR A 155 -7.51 -19.98 16.59
CA THR A 155 -7.35 -20.57 17.93
C THR A 155 -8.71 -21.01 18.46
N LYS A 156 -8.73 -22.08 19.27
CA LYS A 156 -9.99 -22.65 19.79
C LYS A 156 -10.82 -21.65 20.61
N GLU A 157 -10.19 -20.61 21.16
CA GLU A 157 -10.84 -19.55 21.94
C GLU A 157 -11.55 -18.49 21.09
N HIS A 158 -11.23 -18.41 19.78
CA HIS A 158 -11.79 -17.44 18.84
C HIS A 158 -12.83 -18.06 17.89
N PHE A 159 -13.23 -19.32 18.12
CA PHE A 159 -14.37 -19.92 17.41
C PHE A 159 -15.62 -19.05 17.60
N GLY A 160 -16.13 -18.48 16.51
CA GLY A 160 -17.37 -17.70 16.51
C GLY A 160 -17.25 -16.24 16.96
N LYS A 161 -16.07 -15.72 17.31
CA LYS A 161 -15.89 -14.33 17.81
C LYS A 161 -15.57 -13.29 16.74
N THR A 162 -15.92 -13.53 15.48
CA THR A 162 -15.58 -12.66 14.34
C THR A 162 -16.13 -11.22 14.47
N SER A 163 -17.21 -11.00 15.22
CA SER A 163 -17.80 -9.67 15.46
C SER A 163 -16.92 -8.73 16.30
N GLU A 164 -16.25 -9.23 17.35
CA GLU A 164 -15.36 -8.43 18.22
C GLU A 164 -14.14 -7.88 17.45
N ILE A 165 -13.76 -8.56 16.38
CA ILE A 165 -12.64 -8.20 15.49
C ILE A 165 -13.03 -7.07 14.52
N TRP A 166 -14.27 -7.07 14.04
CA TRP A 166 -14.79 -5.95 13.27
C TRP A 166 -14.89 -4.69 14.13
N GLU A 167 -15.13 -4.85 15.43
CA GLU A 167 -15.18 -3.76 16.40
C GLU A 167 -13.79 -3.25 16.83
N SER A 168 -12.74 -4.07 16.73
CA SER A 168 -11.36 -3.63 16.96
C SER A 168 -10.74 -2.99 15.71
N THR A 169 -11.09 -3.47 14.52
CA THR A 169 -10.71 -2.83 13.24
C THR A 169 -11.39 -1.49 13.03
N SER A 170 -12.62 -1.29 13.52
CA SER A 170 -13.28 0.04 13.50
C SER A 170 -12.61 1.08 14.39
N LYS A 171 -11.84 0.65 15.40
CA LYS A 171 -11.09 1.53 16.33
C LYS A 171 -9.74 1.99 15.79
N SER A 172 -9.26 1.45 14.66
CA SER A 172 -7.97 1.81 14.11
C SER A 172 -8.06 2.10 12.62
N ASN A 173 -7.51 3.24 12.23
CA ASN A 173 -7.70 3.74 10.89
C ASN A 173 -6.76 3.03 9.90
N ILE A 174 -7.22 1.94 9.27
CA ILE A 174 -6.47 1.28 8.20
C ILE A 174 -6.13 2.24 7.05
N GLU A 175 -6.96 3.27 6.84
CA GLU A 175 -6.67 4.33 5.86
C GLU A 175 -5.39 5.08 6.22
N GLU A 176 -5.09 5.34 7.50
CA GLU A 176 -3.83 5.98 7.89
C GLU A 176 -2.61 5.13 7.55
N ILE A 177 -2.70 3.81 7.72
CA ILE A 177 -1.63 2.89 7.30
C ILE A 177 -1.46 2.94 5.78
N LEU A 178 -2.56 2.84 5.03
CA LEU A 178 -2.51 2.82 3.56
C LEU A 178 -2.06 4.17 2.97
N ASP A 179 -2.47 5.28 3.57
CA ASP A 179 -2.02 6.63 3.25
C ASP A 179 -0.51 6.76 3.47
N PHE A 180 -0.02 6.35 4.63
CA PHE A 180 1.42 6.35 4.91
C PHE A 180 2.22 5.52 3.91
N LEU A 181 1.75 4.30 3.61
CA LEU A 181 2.42 3.43 2.64
C LEU A 181 2.41 4.03 1.23
N THR A 182 1.33 4.71 0.85
CA THR A 182 1.22 5.45 -0.41
C THR A 182 2.19 6.62 -0.44
N ASP A 183 2.23 7.44 0.60
CA ASP A 183 3.13 8.59 0.71
C ASP A 183 4.59 8.16 0.69
N LEU A 184 4.94 7.08 1.38
CA LEU A 184 6.29 6.53 1.31
C LEU A 184 6.64 6.03 -0.10
N ASN A 185 5.73 5.28 -0.75
CA ASN A 185 5.95 4.77 -2.09
C ASN A 185 6.22 5.90 -3.09
N LEU A 186 5.40 6.95 -3.04
CA LEU A 186 5.53 8.15 -3.86
C LEU A 186 6.81 8.91 -3.53
N THR A 187 7.10 9.13 -2.24
CA THR A 187 8.32 9.82 -1.78
C THR A 187 9.57 9.15 -2.35
N LEU A 188 9.67 7.82 -2.25
CA LEU A 188 10.81 7.07 -2.77
C LEU A 188 10.87 7.12 -4.30
N ARG A 189 9.72 7.01 -4.98
CA ARG A 189 9.64 7.13 -6.44
C ARG A 189 10.11 8.51 -6.93
N GLU A 190 9.62 9.58 -6.32
CA GLU A 190 9.97 10.96 -6.67
C GLU A 190 11.44 11.27 -6.34
N THR A 191 11.96 10.71 -5.26
CA THR A 191 13.39 10.82 -4.92
C THR A 191 14.25 10.16 -5.99
N TYR A 192 13.91 8.93 -6.39
CA TYR A 192 14.68 8.17 -7.37
C TYR A 192 14.55 8.71 -8.80
N HIS A 193 13.33 8.99 -9.27
CA HIS A 193 13.08 9.38 -10.65
C HIS A 193 13.21 10.89 -10.88
N ASN A 194 13.04 11.72 -9.85
CA ASN A 194 12.96 13.17 -10.01
C ASN A 194 13.94 13.94 -9.12
N GLY A 195 14.84 13.26 -8.40
CA GLY A 195 15.84 13.91 -7.57
C GLY A 195 15.22 14.79 -6.48
N ARG A 196 14.04 14.43 -5.98
CA ARG A 196 13.41 15.17 -4.87
C ARG A 196 14.01 14.73 -3.54
N LYS A 197 14.00 15.61 -2.54
CA LYS A 197 14.37 15.24 -1.18
C LYS A 197 13.33 14.23 -0.63
N PRO A 198 13.74 13.12 0.02
CA PRO A 198 12.81 12.10 0.50
C PRO A 198 12.11 12.55 1.79
N VAL A 199 11.13 13.45 1.63
CA VAL A 199 10.28 13.96 2.72
C VAL A 199 8.85 13.52 2.44
N LEU A 200 8.26 12.86 3.43
CA LEU A 200 6.84 12.50 3.41
C LEU A 200 5.98 13.75 3.20
N SER A 201 5.12 13.71 2.20
CA SER A 201 4.31 14.83 1.75
C SER A 201 2.88 14.83 2.31
N GLY A 202 2.49 13.75 2.99
CA GLY A 202 1.12 13.50 3.40
C GLY A 202 0.23 13.05 2.24
N ALA A 203 0.81 12.50 1.16
CA ALA A 203 0.03 11.96 0.06
C ALA A 203 -0.95 10.88 0.56
N LYS A 204 -2.11 10.82 -0.09
CA LYS A 204 -3.21 9.94 0.29
C LYS A 204 -3.40 8.86 -0.75
N MET A 205 -3.95 7.72 -0.35
CA MET A 205 -4.28 6.66 -1.30
C MET A 205 -5.24 7.17 -2.38
N GLU A 206 -4.96 6.82 -3.63
CA GLU A 206 -5.81 7.21 -4.75
C GLU A 206 -7.06 6.34 -4.76
N LYS A 207 -8.20 6.93 -4.37
CA LYS A 207 -9.47 6.19 -4.28
C LYS A 207 -10.21 6.12 -5.62
N GLY A 208 -10.12 7.18 -6.43
CA GLY A 208 -10.97 7.40 -7.59
C GLY A 208 -10.91 6.29 -8.64
N PHE A 209 -9.72 5.80 -8.99
CA PHE A 209 -9.55 4.69 -9.93
C PHE A 209 -10.27 3.42 -9.44
N PHE A 210 -9.99 2.99 -8.20
CA PHE A 210 -10.60 1.78 -7.63
C PHE A 210 -12.10 1.94 -7.46
N GLU A 211 -12.56 3.04 -6.87
CA GLU A 211 -13.98 3.30 -6.63
C GLU A 211 -14.79 3.30 -7.92
N LYS A 212 -14.24 3.88 -9.00
CA LYS A 212 -14.88 3.86 -10.32
C LYS A 212 -15.02 2.43 -10.85
N ASP A 213 -13.95 1.64 -10.80
CA ASP A 213 -13.97 0.25 -11.29
C ASP A 213 -14.94 -0.63 -10.49
N ILE A 214 -14.88 -0.55 -9.16
CA ILE A 214 -15.77 -1.27 -8.25
C ILE A 214 -17.23 -0.85 -8.47
N SER A 215 -17.49 0.45 -8.65
CA SER A 215 -18.84 0.96 -8.90
C SER A 215 -19.40 0.43 -10.22
N LEU A 216 -18.57 0.32 -11.28
CA LEU A 216 -18.98 -0.29 -12.55
C LEU A 216 -19.34 -1.77 -12.38
N LEU A 217 -18.58 -2.53 -11.59
CA LEU A 217 -18.90 -3.92 -11.26
C LEU A 217 -20.24 -4.01 -10.52
N LEU A 218 -20.44 -3.22 -9.48
CA LEU A 218 -21.67 -3.25 -8.68
C LEU A 218 -22.90 -2.79 -9.48
N GLN A 219 -22.74 -1.84 -10.41
CA GLN A 219 -23.78 -1.47 -11.35
C GLN A 219 -24.18 -2.62 -12.29
N ARG A 220 -23.22 -3.45 -12.71
CA ARG A 220 -23.54 -4.64 -13.52
C ARG A 220 -24.32 -5.67 -12.71
N VAL A 221 -23.90 -5.93 -11.47
CA VAL A 221 -24.61 -6.85 -10.56
C VAL A 221 -26.03 -6.37 -10.27
N LYS A 222 -26.21 -5.07 -10.05
CA LYS A 222 -27.51 -4.43 -9.82
C LYS A 222 -28.49 -4.58 -10.99
N ASN A 223 -27.98 -4.75 -12.21
CA ASN A 223 -28.78 -4.77 -13.44
C ASN A 223 -28.79 -6.15 -14.13
N ALA A 224 -28.16 -7.16 -13.54
CA ALA A 224 -28.29 -8.55 -13.94
C ALA A 224 -29.62 -9.13 -13.44
#